data_AF-A0A521I6K8-F1
#
_entry.id   AF-A0A521I6K8-F1
#
_cell.length_a   1.000
_cell.length_b   1.000
_cell.length_c   1.000
_cell.angle_alpha   90.00
_cell.angle_beta   90.00
_cell.angle_gamma   90.00
#
_symmetry.space_group_name_H-M   'P 1'
#
loop_
_entity.id
_entity.type
_entity.pdbx_description
1 polymer ?
#
loop_
_entity_poly.entity_id
_entity_poly.type
_entity_poly.pdbx_seq_one_letter_code
_entity_poly.pdbx_strand_id
1 'polypeptide(L)'
;MERLLTLQIPEEIYKPLVQTAEQEGVEPETLAIEWLSVGMQQVLHDPIEDFIGAFPSQVPDWVEKHDQYVGESLFQEMKKAME
;
A
#
# COMPACT_ATOMS: atom_id res chain seq x y z
N MET A 1 -21.36 11.51 12.33
CA MET A 1 -22.44 12.03 11.46
C MET A 1 -22.46 11.18 10.22
N GLU A 2 -23.61 10.62 9.85
CA GLU A 2 -23.76 9.81 8.65
C GLU A 2 -24.13 10.70 7.46
N ARG A 3 -23.65 10.33 6.27
CA ARG A 3 -23.90 11.03 4.99
C ARG A 3 -24.23 9.99 3.94
N LEU A 4 -25.21 10.27 3.10
CA LEU A 4 -25.55 9.42 1.96
C LEU A 4 -24.60 9.70 0.80
N LEU A 5 -23.99 8.65 0.26
CA LEU A 5 -23.14 8.68 -0.92
C LEU A 5 -23.73 7.72 -1.96
N THR A 6 -24.09 8.26 -3.13
CA THR A 6 -24.56 7.45 -4.26
C THR A 6 -23.43 7.30 -5.26
N LEU A 7 -23.08 6.05 -5.58
CA LEU A 7 -21.97 5.71 -6.47
C LEU A 7 -22.49 5.02 -7.72
N GLN A 8 -21.98 5.44 -8.88
CA GLN A 8 -22.08 4.64 -10.11
C GLN A 8 -20.81 3.79 -10.19
N ILE A 9 -20.95 2.49 -9.96
CA ILE A 9 -19.82 1.56 -9.88
C ILE A 9 -19.82 0.72 -11.17
N PRO A 10 -18.67 0.57 -11.85
CA PRO A 10 -18.56 -0.34 -12.99
C PRO A 10 -18.91 -1.78 -12.62
N GLU A 11 -19.52 -2.52 -13.55
CA GLU A 11 -19.95 -3.91 -13.35
C GLU A 11 -18.80 -4.86 -12.99
N GLU A 12 -17.62 -4.60 -13.55
CA GLU A 12 -16.39 -5.33 -13.25
C GLU A 12 -15.97 -5.24 -11.77
N ILE A 13 -16.40 -4.20 -11.05
CA ILE A 13 -16.14 -4.00 -9.61
C ILE A 13 -17.33 -4.45 -8.78
N TYR A 14 -18.55 -4.18 -9.25
CA TYR A 14 -19.77 -4.52 -8.53
C TYR A 14 -19.95 -6.05 -8.37
N LYS A 15 -19.66 -6.83 -9.42
CA LYS A 15 -19.79 -8.30 -9.36
C LYS A 15 -18.89 -8.95 -8.30
N PRO A 16 -17.58 -8.67 -8.24
CA PRO A 16 -16.73 -9.16 -7.17
C PRO A 16 -17.23 -8.75 -5.77
N LEU A 17 -17.66 -7.50 -5.60
CA LEU A 17 -18.18 -7.00 -4.32
C LEU A 17 -19.35 -7.85 -3.82
N VAL A 18 -20.34 -8.11 -4.67
CA VAL A 18 -21.50 -8.94 -4.32
C VAL A 18 -21.08 -10.36 -3.97
N GLN A 19 -20.20 -10.97 -4.78
CA GLN A 19 -19.72 -12.34 -4.54
C GLN A 19 -18.98 -12.47 -3.20
N THR A 20 -18.15 -11.49 -2.85
CA THR A 20 -17.43 -11.49 -1.57
C THR A 20 -18.39 -11.28 -0.41
N ALA A 21 -19.35 -10.36 -0.54
CA ALA A 21 -20.36 -10.12 0.48
C ALA A 21 -21.21 -11.37 0.76
N GLU A 22 -21.61 -12.11 -0.28
CA GLU A 22 -22.32 -13.38 -0.17
C GLU A 22 -21.49 -14.45 0.57
N GLN A 23 -20.18 -14.53 0.28
CA GLN A 23 -19.27 -15.47 0.95
C GLN A 23 -19.10 -15.16 2.45
N GLU A 24 -19.13 -13.88 2.80
CA GLU A 24 -18.98 -13.39 4.17
C GLU A 24 -20.32 -13.29 4.92
N GLY A 25 -21.44 -13.51 4.23
CA GLY A 25 -22.79 -13.46 4.80
C GLY A 25 -23.23 -12.05 5.21
N VAL A 26 -22.73 -11.03 4.51
CA VAL A 26 -23.04 -9.62 4.76
C VAL A 26 -23.66 -8.97 3.52
N GLU A 27 -24.29 -7.81 3.70
CA GLU A 27 -24.80 -7.03 2.57
C GLU A 27 -23.65 -6.33 1.80
N PRO A 28 -23.71 -6.23 0.46
CA PRO A 28 -22.68 -5.58 -0.35
C PRO A 28 -22.37 -4.15 0.08
N GLU A 29 -23.36 -3.40 0.55
CA GLU A 29 -23.19 -2.03 1.04
C GLU A 29 -22.36 -1.98 2.32
N THR A 30 -22.52 -2.97 3.20
CA THR A 30 -21.75 -3.07 4.45
C THR A 30 -20.28 -3.30 4.13
N LEU A 31 -20.01 -4.26 3.24
CA LEU A 31 -18.66 -4.56 2.78
C LEU A 31 -18.02 -3.37 2.04
N ALA A 32 -18.80 -2.67 1.22
CA ALA A 32 -18.33 -1.47 0.53
C ALA A 32 -17.93 -0.35 1.50
N ILE A 33 -18.73 -0.12 2.55
CA ILE A 33 -18.40 0.87 3.59
C ILE A 33 -17.13 0.47 4.34
N GLU A 34 -16.97 -0.81 4.66
CA GLU A 34 -15.77 -1.32 5.32
C GLU A 34 -14.51 -1.10 4.46
N TRP A 35 -14.54 -1.52 3.21
CA TRP A 35 -13.40 -1.35 2.30
C TRP A 35 -13.09 0.12 2.03
N LEU A 36 -14.12 0.97 1.87
CA LEU A 36 -13.93 2.43 1.78
C LEU A 36 -13.26 2.97 3.06
N SER A 37 -13.65 2.47 4.23
CA SER A 37 -13.05 2.88 5.51
C SER A 37 -11.58 2.47 5.58
N VAL A 38 -11.23 1.24 5.19
CA VAL A 38 -9.85 0.74 5.16
C VAL A 38 -9.00 1.55 4.18
N GLY A 39 -9.48 1.78 2.96
CA GLY A 39 -8.78 2.59 1.96
C GLY A 39 -8.54 4.03 2.45
N MET A 40 -9.53 4.63 3.10
CA MET A 40 -9.38 5.96 3.71
C MET A 40 -8.39 5.97 4.87
N GLN A 41 -8.31 4.91 5.69
CA GLN A 41 -7.31 4.82 6.75
C GLN A 41 -5.88 4.81 6.20
N GLN A 42 -5.64 4.11 5.10
CA GLN A 42 -4.32 4.11 4.44
C GLN A 42 -3.94 5.48 3.87
N VAL A 43 -4.93 6.24 3.37
CA VAL A 43 -4.70 7.61 2.87
C VAL A 43 -4.47 8.60 4.01
N LEU A 44 -5.19 8.44 5.13
CA LEU A 44 -5.10 9.35 6.28
C LEU A 44 -3.90 9.05 7.18
N HIS A 45 -3.45 7.80 7.21
CA HIS A 45 -2.30 7.34 7.95
C HIS A 45 -1.39 6.62 6.99
N ASP A 46 -0.59 7.39 6.24
CA ASP A 46 0.54 6.81 5.51
C ASP A 46 1.62 6.44 6.55
N PRO A 47 1.83 5.15 6.84
CA PRO A 47 2.78 4.72 7.86
C PRO A 47 4.23 5.06 7.49
N ILE A 48 4.50 5.50 6.27
CA ILE A 48 5.82 5.86 5.76
C ILE A 48 6.04 7.38 5.80
N GLU A 49 4.98 8.20 5.94
CA GLU A 49 5.08 9.66 5.96
C GLU A 49 6.05 10.16 7.04
N ASP A 50 5.94 9.61 8.27
CA ASP A 50 6.83 9.95 9.39
C ASP A 50 8.31 9.59 9.13
N PHE A 51 8.59 8.71 8.16
CA PHE A 51 9.95 8.31 7.80
C PHE A 51 10.58 9.20 6.72
N ILE A 52 9.82 10.12 6.11
CA ILE A 52 10.35 11.07 5.13
C ILE A 52 11.38 11.98 5.83
N GLY A 53 12.66 11.81 5.48
CA GLY A 53 13.75 12.56 6.07
C GLY A 53 14.11 12.17 7.51
N ALA A 54 13.52 11.08 8.04
CA ALA A 54 13.82 10.61 9.40
C ALA A 54 15.26 10.11 9.58
N PHE A 55 15.93 9.73 8.48
CA PHE A 55 17.31 9.25 8.50
C PHE A 55 18.25 10.18 7.75
N PRO A 56 19.28 10.73 8.41
CA PRO A 56 20.33 11.48 7.72
C PRO A 56 21.18 10.50 6.90
N SER A 57 21.14 10.63 5.58
CA SER A 57 22.05 9.92 4.68
C SER A 57 23.21 10.81 4.28
N GLN A 58 24.42 10.26 4.31
CA GLN A 58 25.61 10.91 3.71
C GLN A 58 25.72 10.60 2.20
N VAL A 59 24.76 9.86 1.63
CA VAL A 59 24.69 9.51 0.21
C VAL A 59 23.67 10.44 -0.46
N PRO A 60 24.11 11.51 -1.13
CA PRO A 60 23.23 12.58 -1.60
C PRO A 60 22.37 12.21 -2.82
N ASP A 61 22.75 11.17 -3.55
CA ASP A 61 22.14 10.68 -4.80
C ASP A 61 21.55 9.26 -4.66
N TRP A 62 21.27 8.85 -3.42
CA TRP A 62 20.69 7.54 -3.12
C TRP A 62 19.36 7.33 -3.84
N VAL A 63 18.51 8.35 -3.96
CA VAL A 63 17.20 8.21 -4.62
C VAL A 63 17.37 7.83 -6.09
N GLU A 64 18.31 8.46 -6.79
CA GLU A 64 18.57 8.26 -8.21
C GLU A 64 19.37 6.99 -8.50
N LYS A 65 20.21 6.53 -7.56
CA LYS A 65 21.15 5.42 -7.75
C LYS A 65 20.90 4.22 -6.82
N HIS A 66 19.73 4.14 -6.19
CA HIS A 66 19.44 3.10 -5.19
C HIS A 66 19.73 1.69 -5.70
N ASP A 67 19.33 1.36 -6.93
CA ASP A 67 19.57 0.04 -7.54
C ASP A 67 21.07 -0.28 -7.65
N GLN A 68 21.90 0.71 -8.02
CA GLN A 68 23.35 0.53 -8.10
C GLN A 68 23.93 0.24 -6.70
N TYR A 69 23.55 1.02 -5.68
CA TYR A 69 24.07 0.85 -4.33
C TYR A 69 23.64 -0.47 -3.69
N VAL A 70 22.39 -0.90 -3.92
CA VAL A 70 21.91 -2.22 -3.49
C VAL A 70 22.71 -3.32 -4.18
N GLY A 71 22.91 -3.22 -5.50
CA GLY A 71 23.70 -4.18 -6.27
C GLY A 71 25.16 -4.29 -5.80
N GLU A 72 25.81 -3.15 -5.55
CA GLU A 72 27.16 -3.09 -5.00
C GLU A 72 27.24 -3.75 -3.62
N SER A 73 26.28 -3.46 -2.72
CA SER A 73 26.24 -4.05 -1.38
C SER A 73 26.12 -5.57 -1.42
N LEU A 74 25.18 -6.09 -2.23
CA LEU A 74 24.97 -7.53 -2.40
C LEU A 74 26.23 -8.21 -2.95
N PHE A 75 26.89 -7.60 -3.95
CA PHE A 75 28.12 -8.14 -4.50
C PHE A 75 29.24 -8.22 -3.46
N GLN A 76 29.39 -7.19 -2.61
CA GLN A 76 30.39 -7.20 -1.55
C GLN A 76 30.10 -8.24 -0.47
N GLU A 77 28.83 -8.44 -0.10
CA GLU A 77 28.43 -9.49 0.84
C GLU A 77 28.70 -10.89 0.29
N MET A 78 28.36 -11.14 -0.97
CA MET A 78 28.65 -12.41 -1.64
C MET A 78 30.15 -12.69 -1.69
N LYS A 79 30.96 -11.68 -2.01
CA LYS A 79 32.41 -11.81 -2.04
C LYS A 79 32.97 -12.19 -0.65
N LYS A 80 32.50 -11.52 0.42
CA LYS A 80 32.91 -11.84 1.80
C LYS A 80 32.49 -13.24 2.24
N ALA A 81 31.36 -13.75 1.75
CA ALA A 81 30.89 -15.10 2.07
C ALA A 81 31.67 -16.22 1.34
N MET A 82 32.43 -15.86 0.30
CA MET A 82 33.27 -16.78 -0.48
C MET A 82 34.75 -16.78 -0.05
N GLU A 83 35.13 -15.89 0.86
CA GLU A 83 36.46 -15.82 1.51
C GLU A 83 36.46 -16.60 2.83
#